data_AF-A0A2M9IYP6-F1
#
_entry.id   AF-A0A2M9IYP6-F1
#
_cell.length_a   1.000
_cell.length_b   1.000
_cell.length_c   1.000
_cell.angle_alpha   90.00
_cell.angle_beta   90.00
_cell.angle_gamma   90.00
#
_symmetry.space_group_name_H-M   'P 1'
#
loop_
_entity.id
_entity.type
_entity.pdbx_description
1 polymer ?
#
loop_
_entity_poly.entity_id
_entity_poly.type
_entity_poly.pdbx_seq_one_letter_code
_entity_poly.pdbx_strand_id
1 'polypeptide(L)' 'MSTTRTVRPAGATPLYPPTAALITTAMAAEEAAVAPGTIRKWVQLGHIAPAGRSGRSHLFHLADVFAAERATRRAHELRA' A
#
# COMPACT_ATOMS: atom_id res chain seq x y z
N MET A 1 3.25 31.67 -7.16
CA MET A 1 4.58 31.04 -7.06
C MET A 1 4.38 29.66 -6.44
N SER A 2 3.82 28.67 -7.14
CA SER A 2 4.40 27.75 -8.13
C SER A 2 5.61 26.95 -7.62
N THR A 3 5.52 25.61 -7.80
CA THR A 3 6.56 24.53 -7.74
C THR A 3 6.21 23.54 -6.61
N THR A 4 5.86 22.26 -6.84
CA THR A 4 6.51 21.26 -7.70
C THR A 4 5.54 20.18 -8.21
N ARG A 5 5.60 19.97 -9.52
CA ARG A 5 5.14 18.82 -10.30
C ARG A 5 6.09 17.64 -10.06
N THR A 6 5.62 16.43 -9.70
CA THR A 6 6.36 15.16 -9.96
C THR A 6 5.43 13.94 -9.91
N VAL A 7 5.14 13.45 -11.13
CA VAL A 7 4.98 12.06 -11.60
C VAL A 7 3.89 11.19 -10.95
N ARG A 8 2.71 11.19 -11.58
CA ARG A 8 1.82 10.04 -11.66
C ARG A 8 2.36 9.10 -12.76
N PRO A 9 2.75 7.85 -12.47
CA PRO A 9 3.05 6.91 -13.55
C PRO A 9 1.74 6.59 -14.28
N ALA A 10 1.66 7.02 -15.54
CA ALA A 10 0.78 6.41 -16.52
C ALA A 10 1.44 5.07 -16.92
N GLY A 11 0.72 3.95 -16.83
CA GLY A 11 1.14 2.73 -17.52
C GLY A 11 1.04 1.40 -16.78
N ALA A 12 0.55 1.36 -15.54
CA ALA A 12 0.07 0.09 -14.97
C ALA A 12 -1.41 0.25 -14.66
N THR A 13 -2.28 -0.13 -15.60
CA THR A 13 -3.49 -0.82 -15.16
C THR A 13 -2.97 -2.14 -14.62
N PRO A 14 -2.78 -2.33 -13.29
CA PRO A 14 -2.75 -3.69 -12.83
C PRO A 14 -4.07 -4.28 -13.29
N LEU A 15 -4.02 -5.38 -14.04
CA LEU A 15 -5.20 -6.16 -14.39
C LEU A 15 -5.70 -6.84 -13.10
N TYR A 16 -6.00 -6.04 -12.08
CA TYR A 16 -6.81 -6.47 -10.96
C TYR A 16 -8.24 -6.47 -11.51
N PRO A 17 -8.94 -7.60 -11.44
CA PRO A 17 -10.36 -7.58 -11.77
C PRO A 17 -11.02 -6.51 -10.88
N PRO A 18 -12.03 -5.77 -11.39
CA PRO A 18 -12.73 -4.73 -10.63
C PRO A 18 -13.37 -5.21 -9.32
N THR A 19 -13.30 -6.52 -9.03
CA THR A 19 -13.61 -7.18 -7.76
C THR A 19 -12.46 -7.25 -6.76
N ALA A 20 -11.32 -6.59 -6.99
CA ALA A 20 -10.25 -6.55 -5.99
C ALA A 20 -10.72 -5.75 -4.76
N ALA A 21 -10.99 -6.46 -3.67
CA ALA A 21 -11.49 -5.89 -2.42
C ALA A 21 -10.59 -4.73 -1.94
N LEU A 22 -11.19 -3.54 -1.87
CA LEU A 22 -10.56 -2.36 -1.29
C LEU A 22 -10.77 -2.38 0.21
N ILE A 23 -9.67 -2.36 0.95
CA ILE A 23 -9.67 -2.41 2.41
C ILE A 23 -9.08 -1.14 3.00
N THR A 24 -9.56 -0.74 4.17
CA THR A 24 -9.03 0.42 4.89
C THR A 24 -7.67 0.12 5.51
N THR A 25 -6.95 1.16 5.95
CA THR A 25 -5.68 1.00 6.67
C THR A 25 -5.78 0.09 7.90
N ALA A 26 -6.91 0.13 8.63
CA ALA A 26 -7.12 -0.69 9.83
C ALA A 26 -7.26 -2.16 9.45
N MET A 27 -8.13 -2.46 8.48
CA MET A 27 -8.30 -3.83 7.98
C MET A 27 -7.01 -4.38 7.35
N ALA A 28 -6.29 -3.57 6.57
CA ALA A 28 -5.01 -3.96 5.99
C ALA A 28 -3.97 -4.36 7.05
N ALA A 29 -3.99 -3.67 8.19
CA ALA A 29 -3.09 -3.96 9.30
C ALA A 29 -3.44 -5.32 9.95
N GLU A 30 -4.74 -5.58 10.16
CA GLU A 30 -5.23 -6.86 10.68
C GLU A 30 -4.88 -8.02 9.74
N GLU A 31 -5.16 -7.88 8.45
CA GLU A 31 -4.90 -8.92 7.43
C GLU A 31 -3.41 -9.23 7.26
N ALA A 32 -2.54 -8.22 7.39
CA ALA A 32 -1.10 -8.40 7.34
C ALA A 32 -0.47 -8.75 8.70
N ALA A 33 -1.27 -8.85 9.78
CA ALA A 33 -0.82 -9.02 11.16
C ALA A 33 0.27 -8.01 11.59
N VAL A 34 0.12 -6.75 11.16
CA VAL A 34 1.02 -5.64 11.49
C VAL A 34 0.28 -4.52 12.21
N ALA A 35 1.00 -3.59 12.83
CA ALA A 35 0.41 -2.37 13.35
C ALA A 35 -0.04 -1.43 12.21
N PRO A 36 -1.13 -0.65 12.35
CA PRO A 36 -1.54 0.34 11.35
C PRO A 36 -0.47 1.39 11.01
N GLY A 37 0.43 1.67 11.96
CA GLY A 37 1.60 2.53 11.73
C GLY A 37 2.58 1.95 10.69
N THR A 38 2.72 0.63 10.65
CA THR A 38 3.56 -0.09 9.67
C THR A 38 3.01 0.08 8.27
N ILE A 39 1.68 -0.04 8.09
CA ILE A 39 1.03 0.22 6.79
C ILE A 39 1.31 1.66 6.32
N ARG A 40 1.20 2.66 7.21
CA ARG A 40 1.53 4.06 6.87
C ARG A 40 3.00 4.20 6.47
N LYS A 41 3.90 3.50 7.17
CA LYS A 41 5.33 3.50 6.86
C LYS A 41 5.60 2.84 5.50
N TRP A 42 4.90 1.76 5.15
CA TRP A 42 5.00 1.15 3.83
C TRP A 42 4.54 2.09 2.72
N VAL A 43 3.47 2.87 2.94
CA VAL A 43 3.04 3.90 1.98
C VAL A 43 4.09 5.00 1.84
N GLN A 44 4.63 5.51 2.96
CA GLN A 44 5.68 6.54 2.94
C GLN A 44 6.96 6.08 2.25
N LEU A 45 7.33 4.81 2.41
CA LEU A 45 8.49 4.19 1.77
C LEU A 45 8.21 3.77 0.32
N GLY A 46 6.96 3.86 -0.16
CA GLY A 46 6.57 3.47 -1.51
C GLY A 46 6.47 1.96 -1.74
N HIS A 47 6.38 1.14 -0.68
CA HIS A 47 6.17 -0.30 -0.79
C HIS A 47 4.75 -0.68 -1.20
N ILE A 48 3.77 0.17 -0.89
CA ILE A 48 2.37 0.01 -1.29
C ILE A 48 1.78 1.36 -1.70
N ALA A 49 0.96 1.35 -2.75
CA ALA A 49 0.24 2.52 -3.21
C ALA A 49 -1.22 2.48 -2.72
N PRO A 50 -1.77 3.59 -2.20
CA PRO A 50 -3.20 3.69 -1.94
C PRO A 50 -3.97 3.67 -3.26
N ALA A 51 -4.93 2.75 -3.38
CA ALA A 51 -5.83 2.63 -4.52
C ALA A 51 -6.92 3.72 -4.51
N GLY A 52 -7.18 4.30 -3.34
CA GLY A 52 -8.15 5.37 -3.20
C GLY A 52 -8.25 5.88 -1.76
N ARG A 53 -9.35 6.56 -1.47
CA ARG A 53 -9.65 7.09 -0.13
C ARG A 53 -11.13 6.92 0.17
N SER A 54 -11.45 6.43 1.36
CA SER A 54 -12.79 6.46 1.94
C SER A 54 -12.80 7.47 3.09
N GLY A 55 -13.35 8.65 2.83
CA GLY A 55 -13.34 9.78 3.77
C GLY A 55 -11.93 10.21 4.16
N ARG A 56 -11.51 9.92 5.40
CA ARG A 56 -10.18 10.25 5.94
C ARG A 56 -9.17 9.10 5.85
N SER A 57 -9.62 7.90 5.48
CA SER A 57 -8.80 6.69 5.47
C SER A 57 -8.38 6.32 4.05
N HIS A 58 -7.11 5.93 3.88
CA HIS A 58 -6.64 5.36 2.61
C HIS A 58 -7.22 3.96 2.42
N LEU A 59 -7.54 3.66 1.15
CA LEU A 59 -7.96 2.35 0.70
C LEU A 59 -6.81 1.68 -0.03
N PHE A 60 -6.65 0.40 0.20
CA PHE A 60 -5.60 -0.43 -0.38
C PHE A 60 -6.20 -1.66 -1.03
N HIS A 61 -5.57 -2.14 -2.10
CA HIS A 61 -5.83 -3.49 -2.57
C HIS A 61 -5.20 -4.50 -1.62
N LEU A 62 -5.98 -5.49 -1.18
CA LEU A 62 -5.51 -6.56 -0.30
C LEU A 62 -4.26 -7.26 -0.87
N ALA A 63 -4.21 -7.47 -2.19
CA ALA A 63 -3.08 -8.11 -2.85
C ALA A 63 -1.77 -7.29 -2.73
N ASP A 64 -1.85 -5.96 -2.81
CA ASP A 64 -0.69 -5.09 -2.67
C ASP A 64 -0.20 -5.04 -1.21
N VAL A 65 -1.13 -5.14 -0.25
CA VAL A 65 -0.80 -5.27 1.19
C VAL A 65 0.03 -6.52 1.43
N PHE A 66 -0.40 -7.67 0.91
CA PHE A 66 0.37 -8.91 1.04
C PHE A 66 1.70 -8.88 0.27
N ALA A 67 1.77 -8.19 -0.87
CA ALA A 67 3.03 -8.03 -1.58
C ALA A 67 4.04 -7.21 -0.76
N ALA A 68 3.60 -6.11 -0.16
CA ALA A 68 4.41 -5.29 0.74
C ALA A 68 4.85 -6.05 2.00
N GLU A 69 3.94 -6.81 2.61
CA GLU A 69 4.24 -7.68 3.75
C GLU A 69 5.39 -8.64 3.44
N ARG A 70 5.29 -9.42 2.35
CA ARG A 70 6.33 -10.36 1.95
C ARG A 70 7.66 -9.68 1.63
N ALA A 71 7.63 -8.54 0.96
CA ALA A 71 8.84 -7.77 0.63
C ALA A 71 9.54 -7.30 1.92
N THR A 72 8.78 -6.80 2.89
CA THR A 72 9.33 -6.31 4.15
C THR A 72 9.82 -7.45 5.05
N ARG A 73 9.14 -8.59 5.08
CA ARG A 73 9.59 -9.79 5.81
C ARG A 73 10.92 -10.32 5.26
N ARG A 74 11.04 -10.46 3.94
CA ARG A 74 12.31 -10.87 3.30
C ARG A 74 13.44 -9.89 3.58
N ALA A 75 13.16 -8.59 3.56
CA ALA A 75 14.17 -7.57 3.88
C ALA A 75 14.63 -7.63 5.34
N HIS A 76 13.79 -8.11 6.27
CA HIS A 76 14.17 -8.34 7.65
C HIS A 76 15.00 -9.63 7.78
N GLU A 77 14.61 -10.72 7.11
CA GLU A 77 15.34 -11.99 7.11
C GLU A 77 16.76 -11.85 6.53
N LEU A 78 16.93 -11.08 5.46
CA LEU A 78 18.25 -10.85 4.84
C LEU A 78 19.19 -9.98 5.69
N ARG A 79 18.69 -9.35 6.76
CA ARG A 79 19.47 -8.50 7.67
C ARG A 79 19.78 -9.19 9.00
N ALA A 80 19.24 -10.38 9.25
CA ALA A 80 19.47 -11.19 10.43
C ALA A 80 20.61 -12.19 10.18
#